data_AF-A0A1I6Y2L0-F1
#
_entry.id   AF-A0A1I6Y2L0-F1
#
_cell.length_a   1.000
_cell.length_b   1.000
_cell.length_c   1.000
_cell.angle_alpha   90.00
_cell.angle_beta   90.00
_cell.angle_gamma   90.00
#
_symmetry.space_group_name_H-M   'P 1'
#
loop_
_entity.id
_entity.type
_entity.pdbx_description
1 polymer ?
#
loop_
_entity_poly.entity_id
_entity_poly.type
_entity_poly.pdbx_seq_one_letter_code
_entity_poly.pdbx_strand_id
1 'polypeptide(L)'
;MQKNIHPQRLALFNTVVASYFILLFIAAELEFKAPWLGFFVELLTIPFFFGQFVLLYFSMKHLKAHKNKKFFLYSTLAVLVTSIVTCISLMISFL
;
A
#
# COMPACT_ATOMS: atom_id res chain seq x y z
N MET A 1 17.13 1.75 -21.31
CA MET A 1 15.68 1.78 -21.64
C MET A 1 14.92 2.44 -20.51
N GLN A 2 14.53 3.72 -20.64
CA GLN A 2 13.62 4.35 -19.67
C GLN A 2 12.22 3.79 -19.92
N LYS A 3 11.80 2.83 -19.09
CA LYS A 3 10.44 2.29 -19.09
C LYS A 3 9.54 3.42 -18.58
N ASN A 4 8.83 4.11 -19.48
CA ASN A 4 7.84 5.11 -19.13
C ASN A 4 6.70 4.43 -18.35
N ILE A 5 6.79 4.47 -17.03
CA ILE A 5 5.72 3.96 -16.16
C ILE A 5 4.52 4.88 -16.39
N HIS A 6 3.47 4.36 -17.01
CA HIS A 6 2.28 5.13 -17.31
C HIS A 6 1.58 5.53 -16.00
N PRO A 7 1.27 6.83 -15.77
CA PRO A 7 0.75 7.31 -14.48
C PRO A 7 -0.55 6.62 -14.05
N GLN A 8 -1.39 6.22 -15.02
CA GLN A 8 -2.63 5.49 -14.74
C GLN A 8 -2.39 4.08 -14.20
N ARG A 9 -1.34 3.39 -14.67
CA ARG A 9 -1.00 2.05 -14.16
C ARG A 9 -0.46 2.14 -12.74
N LEU A 10 0.39 3.13 -12.47
CA LEU A 10 0.94 3.35 -11.13
C LEU A 10 -0.17 3.71 -10.12
N ALA A 11 -1.12 4.55 -10.52
CA ALA A 11 -2.29 4.85 -9.69
C ALA A 11 -3.17 3.62 -9.44
N LEU A 12 -3.38 2.77 -10.46
CA LEU A 12 -4.16 1.55 -10.31
C LEU A 12 -3.50 0.57 -9.33
N PHE A 13 -2.20 0.36 -9.45
CA PHE A 13 -1.45 -0.47 -8.49
C PHE A 13 -1.52 0.09 -7.06
N ASN A 14 -1.31 1.40 -6.90
CA ASN A 14 -1.44 2.08 -5.60
C ASN A 14 -2.84 1.87 -4.99
N THR A 15 -3.91 1.99 -5.77
CA THR A 15 -5.28 1.78 -5.29
C THR A 15 -5.55 0.32 -4.91
N VAL A 16 -5.07 -0.65 -5.70
CA VAL A 16 -5.20 -2.09 -5.38
C VAL A 16 -4.45 -2.42 -4.09
N VAL A 17 -3.23 -1.92 -3.91
CA VAL A 17 -2.45 -2.16 -2.69
C VAL A 17 -3.09 -1.48 -1.48
N ALA A 18 -3.53 -0.22 -1.62
CA ALA A 18 -4.20 0.48 -0.52
C ALA A 18 -5.51 -0.22 -0.11
N SER A 19 -6.32 -0.66 -1.08
CA SER A 19 -7.56 -1.40 -0.80
C SER A 19 -7.32 -2.76 -0.16
N TYR A 20 -6.26 -3.48 -0.54
CA TYR A 20 -5.84 -4.71 0.13
C TYR A 20 -5.60 -4.47 1.63
N PHE A 21 -4.81 -3.46 2.00
CA PHE A 21 -4.54 -3.16 3.42
C PHE A 21 -5.76 -2.66 4.17
N ILE A 22 -6.64 -1.88 3.53
CA ILE A 22 -7.90 -1.45 4.15
C ILE A 22 -8.80 -2.66 4.45
N LEU A 23 -8.93 -3.60 3.51
CA LEU A 23 -9.71 -4.83 3.72
C LEU A 23 -9.09 -5.68 4.84
N LEU A 24 -7.77 -5.74 4.89
CA LEU A 24 -7.04 -6.48 5.91
C LEU A 24 -7.28 -5.87 7.31
N PHE A 25 -7.27 -4.55 7.42
CA PHE A 25 -7.63 -3.84 8.64
C PHE A 25 -9.07 -4.13 9.09
N ILE A 26 -10.03 -4.07 8.16
CA ILE A 26 -11.44 -4.39 8.47
C ILE A 26 -11.61 -5.86 8.89
N ALA A 27 -10.90 -6.78 8.23
CA ALA A 27 -10.94 -8.20 8.57
C ALA A 27 -10.35 -8.49 9.96
N ALA A 28 -9.33 -7.73 10.37
CA ALA A 28 -8.76 -7.81 11.72
C ALA A 28 -9.75 -7.30 12.79
N GLU A 29 -10.41 -6.16 12.55
CA GLU A 29 -11.44 -5.60 13.46
C GLU A 29 -12.67 -6.52 13.61
N LEU A 30 -13.04 -7.25 12.55
CA LEU A 30 -14.17 -8.18 12.57
C LEU A 30 -13.86 -9.53 13.25
N GLU A 31 -12.69 -9.69 13.87
CA GLU A 31 -12.22 -10.94 14.49
C GLU A 31 -12.49 -12.18 13.61
N PHE A 32 -12.18 -12.13 12.31
CA PHE A 32 -12.27 -13.33 11.48
C PHE A 32 -11.24 -14.37 11.97
N LYS A 33 -11.67 -15.25 12.88
CA LYS A 33 -10.88 -16.34 13.50
C LYS A 33 -10.63 -17.51 12.54
N ALA A 34 -10.19 -17.21 11.33
CA ALA A 34 -9.73 -18.20 10.37
C ALA A 34 -8.20 -18.33 10.49
N PRO A 35 -7.66 -19.43 11.04
CA PRO A 35 -6.22 -19.59 11.24
C PRO A 35 -5.41 -19.53 9.94
N TRP A 36 -6.00 -19.97 8.83
CA TRP A 36 -5.43 -19.83 7.50
C TRP A 36 -5.32 -18.37 7.04
N LEU A 37 -6.26 -17.52 7.44
CA LEU A 37 -6.27 -16.11 7.10
C LEU A 37 -5.12 -15.37 7.79
N GLY A 38 -4.84 -15.69 9.06
CA GLY A 38 -3.71 -15.13 9.81
C GLY A 38 -2.36 -15.46 9.16
N PHE A 39 -2.14 -16.72 8.76
CA PHE A 39 -0.92 -17.13 8.07
C PHE A 39 -0.72 -16.41 6.73
N PHE A 40 -1.77 -16.33 5.91
CA PHE A 40 -1.71 -15.60 4.63
C PHE A 40 -1.49 -14.10 4.83
N VAL A 41 -2.11 -13.51 5.85
CA VAL A 41 -1.92 -12.12 6.23
C VAL A 41 -0.47 -11.87 6.57
N GLU A 42 0.14 -12.63 7.48
CA GLU A 42 1.54 -12.44 7.88
C GLU A 42 2.50 -12.63 6.70
N LEU A 43 2.30 -13.69 5.91
CA LEU A 43 3.14 -14.02 4.77
C LEU A 43 3.10 -12.95 3.67
N LEU A 44 1.93 -12.36 3.43
CA LEU A 44 1.75 -11.33 2.40
C LEU A 44 2.05 -9.93 2.91
N THR A 45 1.86 -9.66 4.21
CA THR A 45 2.06 -8.31 4.78
C THR A 45 3.49 -7.83 4.57
N ILE A 46 4.50 -8.67 4.79
CA ILE A 46 5.91 -8.31 4.63
C ILE A 46 6.24 -7.90 3.17
N PRO A 47 6.01 -8.75 2.14
CA PRO A 47 6.30 -8.37 0.75
C PRO A 47 5.44 -7.21 0.26
N PHE A 48 4.17 -7.10 0.68
CA PHE A 48 3.34 -5.95 0.33
C PHE A 48 3.79 -4.65 1.00
N PHE A 49 4.34 -4.71 2.21
CA PHE A 49 4.94 -3.56 2.90
C PHE A 49 6.17 -3.06 2.16
N PHE A 50 7.07 -3.95 1.73
CA PHE A 50 8.17 -3.57 0.83
C PHE A 50 7.67 -3.00 -0.50
N GLY A 51 6.61 -3.60 -1.05
CA GLY A 51 5.93 -3.09 -2.25
C GLY A 51 5.39 -1.67 -2.07
N GLN A 52 4.80 -1.33 -0.93
CA GLN A 52 4.33 0.02 -0.60
C GLN A 52 5.47 1.04 -0.61
N PHE A 53 6.65 0.72 -0.05
CA PHE A 53 7.81 1.61 -0.09
C PHE A 53 8.30 1.88 -1.51
N VAL A 54 8.36 0.82 -2.34
CA VAL A 54 8.74 0.94 -3.74
C VAL A 54 7.72 1.80 -4.50
N LEU A 55 6.43 1.56 -4.30
CA LEU A 55 5.33 2.34 -4.89
C LEU A 55 5.36 3.80 -4.44
N LEU A 56 5.62 4.07 -3.16
CA LEU A 56 5.82 5.42 -2.61
C LEU A 56 6.99 6.14 -3.27
N TYR A 57 8.13 5.46 -3.39
CA TYR A 57 9.32 6.02 -4.03
C TYR A 57 9.04 6.41 -5.50
N PHE A 58 8.44 5.50 -6.27
CA PHE A 58 8.06 5.80 -7.66
C PHE A 58 7.00 6.89 -7.74
N SER A 59 6.03 6.89 -6.82
CA SER A 59 4.96 7.89 -6.79
C SER A 59 5.50 9.30 -6.49
N MET A 60 6.38 9.43 -5.50
CA MET A 60 7.06 10.68 -5.16
C MET A 60 7.93 11.20 -6.32
N LYS A 61 8.67 10.30 -6.98
CA LYS A 61 9.48 10.66 -8.15
C LYS A 61 8.61 11.15 -9.31
N HIS A 62 7.47 10.52 -9.54
CA HIS A 62 6.57 10.88 -10.63
C HIS A 62 5.77 12.17 -10.33
N LEU A 63 5.41 12.41 -9.06
CA LEU A 63 4.73 13.64 -8.62
C LEU A 63 5.61 14.88 -8.81
N LYS A 64 6.93 14.75 -8.59
CA LYS A 64 7.90 15.82 -8.88
C LYS A 64 8.01 16.12 -10.38
N ALA A 65 7.85 15.11 -11.24
CA ALA A 65 7.96 15.25 -12.69
C ALA A 65 6.66 15.77 -13.36
N HIS A 66 5.48 15.46 -12.80
CA HIS A 66 4.20 15.86 -13.36
C HIS A 66 3.23 16.38 -12.28
N LYS A 67 3.14 17.71 -12.14
CA LYS A 67 2.38 18.41 -11.07
C LYS A 67 0.85 18.27 -11.12
N ASN A 68 0.24 17.82 -12.22
CA ASN A 68 -1.17 18.16 -12.51
C ASN A 68 -2.20 17.02 -12.57
N LYS A 69 -2.00 15.90 -11.87
CA LYS A 69 -3.04 14.85 -11.79
C LYS A 69 -3.53 14.66 -10.36
N LYS A 70 -4.63 15.36 -10.00
CA LYS A 70 -5.30 15.25 -8.68
C LYS A 70 -5.59 13.80 -8.29
N PHE A 71 -6.00 12.96 -9.24
CA PHE A 71 -6.22 11.52 -9.03
C PHE A 71 -4.96 10.78 -8.54
N PHE A 72 -3.81 11.11 -9.12
CA PHE A 72 -2.52 10.51 -8.76
C PHE A 72 -2.07 10.95 -7.35
N LEU A 73 -2.38 12.20 -6.98
CA LEU A 73 -2.13 12.72 -5.63
C LEU A 73 -2.91 11.93 -4.57
N TYR A 74 -4.22 11.74 -4.77
CA TYR A 74 -5.05 10.97 -3.83
C TYR A 74 -4.57 9.53 -3.68
N SER A 75 -4.23 8.88 -4.79
CA SER A 75 -3.69 7.52 -4.80
C SER A 75 -2.35 7.42 -4.03
N THR A 76 -1.46 8.41 -4.21
CA THR A 76 -0.18 8.47 -3.49
C THR A 76 -0.39 8.70 -1.98
N LEU A 77 -1.33 9.57 -1.60
CA LEU A 77 -1.69 9.81 -0.20
C LEU A 77 -2.28 8.56 0.46
N ALA A 78 -3.12 7.82 -0.26
CA ALA A 78 -3.67 6.56 0.26
C ALA A 78 -2.56 5.53 0.55
N VAL A 79 -1.56 5.41 -0.33
CA VAL A 79 -0.39 4.54 -0.08
C VAL A 79 0.46 5.04 1.09
N LEU A 80 0.64 6.37 1.21
CA LEU A 80 1.34 6.97 2.34
C LEU A 80 0.67 6.61 3.67
N VAL A 81 -0.63 6.88 3.79
CA VAL A 81 -1.41 6.61 5.01
C VAL A 81 -1.39 5.11 5.35
N THR A 82 -1.66 4.25 4.36
CA THR A 82 -1.63 2.80 4.59
C THR A 82 -0.24 2.32 5.00
N SER A 83 0.84 2.87 4.45
CA SER A 83 2.20 2.49 4.88
C SER A 83 2.49 2.86 6.35
N ILE A 84 2.00 4.01 6.82
CA ILE A 84 2.17 4.45 8.21
C ILE A 84 1.38 3.53 9.15
N VAL A 85 0.12 3.24 8.80
CA VAL A 85 -0.74 2.34 9.59
C VAL A 85 -0.13 0.94 9.66
N THR A 86 0.34 0.39 8.54
CA THR A 86 1.00 -0.91 8.52
C THR A 86 2.29 -0.92 9.33
N CYS A 87 3.08 0.15 9.28
CA CYS A 87 4.31 0.28 10.07
C CYS A 87 4.01 0.28 11.58
N ILE A 88 3.02 1.07 12.01
CA ILE A 88 2.58 1.11 13.43
C ILE A 88 2.05 -0.25 13.86
N SER A 89 1.20 -0.89 13.04
CA SER A 89 0.64 -2.21 13.34
C SER A 89 1.74 -3.26 13.49
N LEU A 90 2.74 -3.27 12.60
CA LEU A 90 3.89 -4.17 12.70
C LEU A 90 4.69 -3.91 13.98
N MET A 91 4.98 -2.64 14.32
CA MET A 91 5.70 -2.33 15.56
C MET A 91 4.97 -2.79 16.82
N ILE A 92 3.63 -2.69 16.84
CA ILE A 92 2.81 -3.19 17.96
C ILE A 92 2.80 -4.72 18.01
N SER A 93 2.71 -5.40 16.86
CA SER A 93 2.72 -6.87 16.82
C SER A 93 4.06 -7.51 17.21
N PHE A 94 5.17 -6.77 17.12
CA PHE A 94 6.52 -7.24 17.50
C PHE A 94 6.93 -6.89 18.94
N LEU A 95 6.09 -6.18 19.71
CA LEU A 95 6.33 -5.80 21.11
C LEU A 95 5.61 -6.76 22.07
#